data_AF-A0A518C8S7-F1
#
_entry.id   AF-A0A518C8S7-F1
#
_cell.length_a   1.000
_cell.length_b   1.000
_cell.length_c   1.000
_cell.angle_alpha   90.00
_cell.angle_beta   90.00
_cell.angle_gamma   90.00
#
_symmetry.space_group_name_H-M   'P 1'
#
loop_
_entity.id
_entity.type
_entity.pdbx_description
1 polymer ?
#
loop_
_entity_poly.entity_id
_entity_poly.type
_entity_poly.pdbx_seq_one_letter_code
_entity_poly.pdbx_strand_id
1 'polypeptide(L)'
;MSSSLKIRFYRPGFSSGKLVVAAMILIAAILAGITVWHHWSKGYASIAYWGATNGENIRYAPVVHLKTSGKTFDISQARGLVHFRQALIEDASFIGTTSQEATQPEWTHEVVFSWPEKSESTIVQFDLAKGLLSLPDQPSILVAKPEPTLSGLNTFFADVTSALDQ
;
A
#
# COMPACT_ATOMS: atom_id res chain seq x y z
N MET A 1 53.70 8.14 -64.02
CA MET A 1 52.89 7.18 -63.25
C MET A 1 52.42 7.87 -61.98
N SER A 2 51.15 8.26 -61.89
CA SER A 2 50.56 8.79 -60.66
C SER A 2 49.19 8.14 -60.49
N SER A 3 49.12 7.16 -59.57
CA SER A 3 47.92 6.39 -59.28
C SER A 3 47.13 7.12 -58.20
N SER A 4 45.98 7.70 -58.58
CA SER A 4 45.09 8.38 -57.64
C SER A 4 44.22 7.36 -56.91
N LEU A 5 44.50 7.17 -55.62
CA LEU A 5 43.73 6.32 -54.72
C LEU A 5 42.39 7.00 -54.39
N LYS A 6 41.28 6.50 -54.98
CA LYS A 6 39.91 6.96 -54.64
C LYS A 6 39.43 6.23 -53.39
N ILE A 7 39.54 6.88 -52.23
CA ILE A 7 38.92 6.42 -50.99
C ILE A 7 37.40 6.66 -51.08
N ARG A 8 36.63 5.58 -51.21
CA ARG A 8 35.16 5.62 -51.23
C ARG A 8 34.65 5.53 -49.80
N PHE A 9 34.29 6.67 -49.21
CA PHE A 9 33.64 6.72 -47.90
C PHE A 9 32.26 6.05 -47.98
N TYR A 10 32.07 4.97 -47.23
CA TYR A 10 30.78 4.30 -47.07
C TYR A 10 29.90 5.17 -46.15
N ARG A 11 28.98 5.95 -46.74
CA ARG A 11 27.93 6.62 -45.95
C ARG A 11 26.80 5.62 -45.74
N PRO A 12 26.52 5.14 -44.51
CA PRO A 12 25.38 4.28 -44.28
C PRO A 12 24.09 5.08 -44.56
N GLY A 13 23.39 4.72 -45.64
CA GLY A 13 22.09 5.28 -45.98
C GLY A 13 21.04 4.76 -45.00
N PHE A 14 20.65 5.60 -44.03
CA PHE A 14 19.46 5.35 -43.22
C PHE A 14 18.23 5.43 -44.14
N SER A 15 17.62 4.30 -44.48
CA SER A 15 16.35 4.28 -45.22
C SER A 15 15.24 4.84 -44.34
N SER A 16 14.45 5.79 -44.86
CA SER A 16 13.33 6.45 -44.18
C SER A 16 12.43 5.49 -43.38
N GLY A 17 12.11 4.31 -43.92
CA GLY A 17 11.28 3.31 -43.22
C GLY A 17 11.90 2.72 -41.95
N LYS A 18 13.22 2.51 -41.90
CA LYS A 18 13.90 2.00 -40.69
C LYS A 18 13.89 3.01 -39.55
N LEU A 19 13.93 4.30 -39.89
CA LEU A 19 13.90 5.39 -38.92
C LEU A 19 12.52 5.49 -38.25
N VAL A 20 11.45 5.31 -39.04
CA VAL A 20 10.07 5.26 -38.50
C VAL A 20 9.89 4.08 -37.55
N VAL A 21 10.33 2.89 -37.94
CA VAL A 21 10.22 1.69 -37.08
C VAL A 21 11.02 1.89 -35.78
N ALA A 22 12.24 2.43 -35.86
CA ALA A 22 13.04 2.72 -34.68
C ALA A 22 12.35 3.73 -33.73
N ALA A 23 11.75 4.79 -34.28
CA ALA A 23 11.01 5.77 -33.50
C ALA A 23 9.77 5.16 -32.81
N MET A 24 9.02 4.30 -33.52
CA MET A 24 7.86 3.61 -32.94
C MET A 24 8.25 2.68 -31.77
N ILE A 25 9.34 1.92 -31.92
CA ILE A 25 9.85 1.05 -30.86
C ILE A 25 10.28 1.87 -29.64
N LEU A 26 10.96 3.01 -29.86
CA LEU A 26 11.38 3.91 -28.79
C LEU A 26 10.17 4.44 -28.01
N ILE A 27 9.14 4.90 -28.70
CA ILE A 27 7.90 5.40 -28.08
C ILE A 27 7.23 4.29 -27.26
N ALA A 28 7.11 3.09 -27.82
CA ALA A 28 6.53 1.94 -27.11
C ALA A 28 7.33 1.60 -25.84
N ALA A 29 8.67 1.62 -25.90
CA ALA A 29 9.52 1.38 -24.75
C ALA A 29 9.37 2.46 -23.67
N ILE A 30 9.27 3.73 -24.07
CA ILE A 30 9.02 4.84 -23.13
C ILE A 30 7.67 4.66 -22.43
N LEU A 31 6.60 4.37 -23.18
CA LEU A 31 5.26 4.18 -22.60
C LEU A 31 5.20 2.97 -21.66
N ALA A 32 5.86 1.87 -22.02
CA ALA A 32 5.98 0.71 -21.15
C ALA A 32 6.76 1.05 -19.87
N GLY A 33 7.87 1.79 -19.98
CA GLY A 33 8.65 2.26 -18.84
C GLY A 33 7.84 3.14 -17.87
N ILE A 34 7.10 4.13 -18.40
CA ILE A 34 6.23 5.00 -17.60
C ILE A 34 5.15 4.18 -16.88
N THR A 35 4.56 3.19 -17.55
CA THR A 35 3.51 2.34 -16.98
C THR A 35 4.06 1.50 -15.82
N VAL A 36 5.22 0.86 -15.99
CA VAL A 36 5.88 0.07 -14.94
C VAL A 36 6.25 0.96 -13.75
N TRP A 37 6.82 2.14 -14.01
CA TRP A 37 7.19 3.09 -12.96
C TRP A 37 6.00 3.52 -12.11
N HIS A 38 4.89 3.90 -12.75
CA HIS A 38 3.68 4.33 -12.07
C HIS A 38 3.02 3.21 -11.27
N HIS A 39 3.14 1.95 -11.71
CA HIS A 39 2.72 0.80 -10.91
C HIS A 39 3.65 0.52 -9.72
N TRP A 40 4.96 0.66 -9.90
CA TRP A 40 5.95 0.39 -8.85
C TRP A 40 5.90 1.42 -7.72
N SER A 41 5.71 2.71 -8.04
CA SER A 41 5.59 3.78 -7.03
C SER A 41 4.39 3.60 -6.10
N LYS A 42 3.38 2.80 -6.49
CA LYS A 42 2.16 2.53 -5.71
C LYS A 42 2.26 1.29 -4.81
N GLY A 43 3.38 0.56 -4.82
CA GLY A 43 3.53 -0.72 -4.12
C GLY A 43 4.38 -0.70 -2.83
N TYR A 44 4.90 0.46 -2.42
CA TYR A 44 5.70 0.63 -1.20
C TYR A 44 5.11 1.58 -0.16
N ALA A 45 3.97 2.21 -0.44
CA ALA A 45 3.40 3.27 0.38
C ALA A 45 2.90 2.77 1.74
N SER A 46 2.22 1.61 1.83
CA SER A 46 1.73 1.11 3.12
C SER A 46 2.88 0.56 3.97
N ILE A 47 3.83 -0.19 3.36
CA ILE A 47 5.00 -0.69 4.07
C ILE A 47 5.87 0.46 4.58
N ALA A 48 6.09 1.50 3.76
CA ALA A 48 6.82 2.69 4.18
C ALA A 48 6.07 3.47 5.27
N TYR A 49 4.74 3.52 5.20
CA TYR A 49 3.92 4.19 6.20
C TYR A 49 3.97 3.50 7.57
N TRP A 50 3.79 2.17 7.60
CA TRP A 50 3.84 1.39 8.84
C TRP A 50 5.26 1.33 9.41
N GLY A 51 6.26 1.17 8.54
CA GLY A 51 7.63 0.83 8.94
C GLY A 51 7.77 -0.67 9.27
N ALA A 52 9.02 -1.14 9.33
CA ALA A 52 9.33 -2.56 9.44
C ALA A 52 8.72 -3.23 10.68
N THR A 53 8.93 -2.64 11.86
CA THR A 53 8.46 -3.19 13.14
C THR A 53 6.93 -3.25 13.23
N ASN A 54 6.25 -2.15 12.87
CA ASN A 54 4.79 -2.14 12.92
C ASN A 54 4.17 -3.08 11.88
N GLY A 55 4.74 -3.12 10.67
CA GLY A 55 4.30 -4.05 9.63
C GLY A 55 4.48 -5.51 10.04
N GLU A 56 5.59 -5.84 10.71
CA GLU A 56 5.82 -7.18 11.26
C GLU A 56 4.79 -7.54 12.33
N ASN A 57 4.52 -6.63 13.27
CA ASN A 57 3.53 -6.84 14.33
C ASN A 57 2.11 -6.99 13.75
N ILE A 58 1.70 -6.10 12.85
CA ILE A 58 0.41 -6.20 12.16
C ILE A 58 0.30 -7.53 11.41
N ARG A 59 1.38 -8.04 10.81
CA ARG A 59 1.33 -9.30 10.06
C ARG A 59 1.34 -10.54 10.96
N TYR A 60 2.11 -10.55 12.04
CA TYR A 60 2.45 -11.79 12.74
C TYR A 60 2.25 -11.79 14.25
N ALA A 61 1.97 -10.66 14.89
CA ALA A 61 1.83 -10.60 16.35
C ALA A 61 0.82 -11.65 16.85
N PRO A 62 1.15 -12.49 17.84
CA PRO A 62 0.30 -13.60 18.24
C PRO A 62 -1.00 -13.16 18.93
N VAL A 63 -0.97 -11.99 19.57
CA VAL A 63 -2.10 -11.47 20.35
C VAL A 63 -2.64 -10.21 19.68
N VAL A 64 -3.96 -10.17 19.48
CA VAL A 64 -4.65 -9.02 18.89
C VAL A 64 -5.84 -8.66 19.75
N HIS A 65 -5.88 -7.40 20.18
CA HIS A 65 -7.02 -6.86 20.90
C HIS A 65 -7.73 -5.78 20.10
N LEU A 66 -9.06 -5.83 20.11
CA LEU A 66 -9.91 -4.73 19.65
C LEU A 66 -10.32 -3.89 20.86
N LYS A 67 -10.09 -2.58 20.78
CA LYS A 67 -10.61 -1.59 21.72
C LYS A 67 -11.69 -0.77 21.03
N THR A 68 -12.88 -0.74 21.61
CA THR A 68 -13.99 0.10 21.12
C THR A 68 -14.91 0.43 22.28
N SER A 69 -15.44 1.66 22.30
CA SER A 69 -16.39 2.11 23.33
C SER A 69 -15.94 1.86 24.78
N GLY A 70 -14.63 2.01 25.04
CA GLY A 70 -14.02 1.77 26.36
C GLY A 70 -13.89 0.30 26.77
N LYS A 71 -14.32 -0.65 25.93
CA LYS A 71 -14.14 -2.08 26.14
C LYS A 71 -12.93 -2.60 25.36
N THR A 72 -12.31 -3.67 25.85
CA THR A 72 -11.21 -4.37 25.19
C THR A 72 -11.60 -5.83 24.99
N PHE A 73 -11.37 -6.36 23.80
CA PHE A 73 -11.75 -7.71 23.42
C PHE A 73 -10.56 -8.41 22.77
N ASP A 74 -10.34 -9.67 23.14
CA ASP A 74 -9.37 -10.51 22.44
C ASP A 74 -9.98 -11.02 21.13
N ILE A 75 -9.35 -10.66 20.02
CA ILE A 75 -9.78 -11.00 18.67
C ILE A 75 -8.73 -11.85 17.95
N SER A 76 -7.77 -12.41 18.69
CA SER A 76 -6.65 -13.21 18.16
C SER A 76 -7.12 -14.43 17.37
N GLN A 77 -8.32 -14.94 17.66
CA GLN A 77 -8.95 -16.09 17.00
C GLN A 77 -10.15 -15.70 16.13
N ALA A 78 -10.37 -14.40 15.89
CA ALA A 78 -11.50 -13.94 15.10
C ALA A 78 -11.46 -14.49 13.68
N ARG A 79 -12.61 -14.99 13.20
CA ARG A 79 -12.76 -15.37 11.79
C ARG A 79 -12.52 -14.13 10.93
N GLY A 80 -11.65 -14.26 9.92
CA GLY A 80 -11.30 -13.15 9.04
C GLY A 80 -10.10 -12.32 9.49
N LEU A 81 -9.49 -12.59 10.66
CA LEU A 81 -8.30 -11.86 11.13
C LEU A 81 -7.14 -11.93 10.12
N VAL A 82 -6.95 -13.07 9.45
CA VAL A 82 -5.93 -13.22 8.39
C VAL A 82 -6.17 -12.24 7.24
N HIS A 83 -7.41 -12.12 6.77
CA HIS A 83 -7.77 -11.19 5.70
C HIS A 83 -7.67 -9.73 6.16
N PHE A 84 -8.07 -9.44 7.39
CA PHE A 84 -7.92 -8.14 8.01
C PHE A 84 -6.45 -7.68 8.04
N ARG A 85 -5.55 -8.54 8.53
CA ARG A 85 -4.10 -8.25 8.53
C ARG A 85 -3.56 -8.03 7.13
N GLN A 86 -3.97 -8.86 6.19
CA GLN A 86 -3.54 -8.74 4.81
C GLN A 86 -3.98 -7.40 4.22
N ALA A 87 -5.24 -7.00 4.44
CA ALA A 87 -5.75 -5.72 3.99
C ALA A 87 -4.96 -4.53 4.56
N LEU A 88 -4.47 -4.61 5.81
CA LEU A 88 -3.65 -3.55 6.39
C LEU A 88 -2.25 -3.44 5.77
N ILE A 89 -1.67 -4.55 5.29
CA ILE A 89 -0.30 -4.58 4.75
C ILE A 89 -0.27 -4.44 3.22
N GLU A 90 -1.39 -4.68 2.55
CA GLU A 90 -1.46 -4.54 1.10
C GLU A 90 -1.62 -3.07 0.69
N ASP A 91 -0.64 -2.56 -0.07
CA ASP A 91 -0.72 -1.25 -0.71
C ASP A 91 -2.00 -1.06 -1.55
N ALA A 92 -2.47 -2.14 -2.16
CA ALA A 92 -3.70 -2.13 -2.94
C ALA A 92 -4.94 -1.77 -2.12
N SER A 93 -4.87 -1.79 -0.79
CA SER A 93 -5.96 -1.40 0.10
C SER A 93 -6.12 0.10 0.31
N PHE A 94 -5.13 0.90 -0.11
CA PHE A 94 -5.08 2.32 0.21
C PHE A 94 -5.07 3.20 -1.05
N ILE A 95 -5.64 4.40 -0.92
CA ILE A 95 -5.60 5.43 -1.97
C ILE A 95 -4.36 6.32 -1.82
N GLY A 96 -3.90 6.50 -0.58
CA GLY A 96 -2.75 7.32 -0.24
C GLY A 96 -2.79 7.76 1.21
N THR A 97 -2.04 8.82 1.51
CA THR A 97 -2.01 9.45 2.83
C THR A 97 -2.59 10.86 2.80
N THR A 98 -3.10 11.31 3.94
CA THR A 98 -3.63 12.67 4.17
C THR A 98 -3.16 13.19 5.53
N SER A 99 -3.40 14.46 5.84
CA SER A 99 -3.06 15.07 7.15
C SER A 99 -4.20 14.91 8.15
N GLN A 100 -3.84 14.65 9.42
CA GLN A 100 -4.79 14.61 10.53
C GLN A 100 -5.53 15.93 10.74
N GLU A 101 -4.85 17.08 10.59
CA GLU A 101 -5.45 18.40 10.78
C GLU A 101 -6.57 18.67 9.76
N ALA A 102 -6.40 18.18 8.54
CA ALA A 102 -7.36 18.40 7.45
C ALA A 102 -8.60 17.52 7.56
N THR A 103 -8.49 16.35 8.20
CA THR A 103 -9.54 15.33 8.22
C THR A 103 -10.29 15.23 9.53
N GLN A 104 -9.69 15.70 10.63
CA GLN A 104 -10.26 15.67 11.98
C GLN A 104 -10.89 14.29 12.29
N PRO A 105 -10.07 13.23 12.32
CA PRO A 105 -10.58 11.86 12.45
C PRO A 105 -11.27 11.66 13.81
N GLU A 106 -12.31 10.83 13.81
CA GLU A 106 -12.98 10.36 15.02
C GLU A 106 -12.59 8.91 15.25
N TRP A 107 -11.52 8.70 16.04
CA TRP A 107 -11.01 7.37 16.34
C TRP A 107 -12.00 6.59 17.22
N THR A 108 -12.80 5.74 16.58
CA THR A 108 -13.85 4.95 17.24
C THR A 108 -13.34 3.58 17.65
N HIS A 109 -12.33 3.07 16.95
CA HIS A 109 -11.76 1.74 17.19
C HIS A 109 -10.25 1.80 17.20
N GLU A 110 -9.63 0.98 18.04
CA GLU A 110 -8.20 0.69 18.00
C GLU A 110 -7.98 -0.80 17.95
N VAL A 111 -7.05 -1.24 17.11
CA VAL A 111 -6.58 -2.64 17.11
C VAL A 111 -5.13 -2.66 17.57
N VAL A 112 -4.88 -3.42 18.64
CA VAL A 112 -3.57 -3.56 19.26
C VAL A 112 -3.00 -4.92 18.91
N PHE A 113 -1.92 -4.93 18.15
CA PHE A 113 -1.12 -6.09 17.82
C PHE A 113 0.03 -6.18 18.81
N SER A 114 0.06 -7.22 19.64
CA SER A 114 1.05 -7.34 20.71
C SER A 114 1.89 -8.60 20.55
N TRP A 115 3.19 -8.45 20.78
CA TRP A 115 4.14 -9.55 20.87
C TRP A 115 4.69 -9.64 22.29
N PRO A 116 4.04 -10.41 23.19
CA PRO A 116 4.42 -10.47 24.59
C PRO A 116 5.88 -10.86 24.81
N GLU A 117 6.39 -11.80 24.00
CA GLU A 117 7.78 -12.28 24.07
C GLU A 117 8.82 -11.21 23.71
N LYS A 118 8.47 -10.28 22.80
CA LYS A 118 9.36 -9.18 22.37
C LYS A 118 9.11 -7.89 23.15
N SER A 119 8.06 -7.85 23.98
CA SER A 119 7.56 -6.61 24.62
C SER A 119 7.26 -5.49 23.63
N GLU A 120 6.85 -5.85 22.42
CA GLU A 120 6.51 -4.92 21.34
C GLU A 120 4.99 -4.88 21.13
N SER A 121 4.48 -3.70 20.76
CA SER A 121 3.08 -3.56 20.37
C SER A 121 2.92 -2.49 19.30
N THR A 122 1.92 -2.69 18.44
CA THR A 122 1.51 -1.74 17.42
C THR A 122 0.03 -1.48 17.57
N ILE A 123 -0.33 -0.21 17.71
CA ILE A 123 -1.71 0.25 17.82
C ILE A 123 -2.08 0.88 16.48
N VAL A 124 -3.15 0.39 15.87
CA VAL A 124 -3.75 0.98 14.68
C VAL A 124 -5.11 1.55 15.06
N GLN A 125 -5.30 2.85 14.84
CA GLN A 125 -6.53 3.58 15.08
C GLN A 125 -7.37 3.64 13.81
N PHE A 126 -8.69 3.55 13.96
CA PHE A 126 -9.64 3.50 12.86
C PHE A 126 -10.78 4.49 13.06
N ASP A 127 -11.03 5.30 12.03
CA ASP A 127 -12.29 5.98 11.79
C ASP A 127 -12.95 5.28 10.60
N LEU A 128 -13.81 4.32 10.90
CA LEU A 128 -14.47 3.48 9.90
C LEU A 128 -15.51 4.25 9.06
N ALA A 129 -16.06 5.34 9.59
CA ALA A 129 -17.01 6.17 8.87
C ALA A 129 -16.33 6.92 7.70
N LYS A 130 -15.11 7.40 7.94
CA LYS A 130 -14.30 8.11 6.93
C LYS A 130 -13.29 7.20 6.21
N GLY A 131 -13.15 5.95 6.64
CA GLY A 131 -12.16 5.02 6.10
C GLY A 131 -10.72 5.45 6.36
N LEU A 132 -10.47 6.04 7.52
CA LEU A 132 -9.16 6.56 7.91
C LEU A 132 -8.48 5.62 8.91
N LEU A 133 -7.18 5.44 8.75
CA LEU A 133 -6.35 4.58 9.58
C LEU A 133 -5.08 5.33 9.97
N SER A 134 -4.64 5.20 11.22
CA SER A 134 -3.39 5.83 11.67
C SER A 134 -2.70 5.07 12.80
N LEU A 135 -1.41 5.35 12.99
CA LEU A 135 -0.75 5.12 14.27
C LEU A 135 -1.00 6.33 15.21
N PRO A 136 -1.09 6.16 16.55
CA PRO A 136 -1.45 7.22 17.49
C PRO A 136 -0.59 8.50 17.44
N ASP A 137 0.69 8.37 17.11
CA ASP A 137 1.66 9.47 17.10
C ASP A 137 2.10 9.88 15.68
N GLN A 138 1.38 9.45 14.65
CA GLN A 138 1.74 9.70 13.27
C GLN A 138 0.89 10.85 12.68
N PRO A 139 1.53 11.91 12.13
CA PRO A 139 0.80 13.08 11.62
C PRO A 139 0.08 12.80 10.29
N SER A 140 0.54 11.78 9.57
CA SER A 140 -0.08 11.31 8.33
C SER A 140 -1.06 10.17 8.63
N ILE A 141 -2.17 10.16 7.89
CA ILE A 141 -3.26 9.20 8.00
C ILE A 141 -3.37 8.44 6.69
N LEU A 142 -3.53 7.12 6.73
CA LEU A 142 -3.86 6.30 5.57
C LEU A 142 -5.35 6.36 5.26
N VAL A 143 -5.67 6.43 3.96
CA VAL A 143 -7.05 6.42 3.47
C VAL A 143 -7.32 5.08 2.79
N ALA A 144 -8.23 4.29 3.35
CA ALA A 144 -8.67 3.03 2.77
C ALA A 144 -9.46 3.26 1.47
N LYS A 145 -9.32 2.34 0.52
CA LYS A 145 -10.20 2.32 -0.66
C LYS A 145 -11.63 2.01 -0.23
N PRO A 146 -12.64 2.71 -0.78
CA PRO A 146 -14.05 2.40 -0.52
C PRO A 146 -14.38 0.92 -0.75
N GLU A 147 -13.89 0.38 -1.87
CA GLU A 147 -14.06 -1.03 -2.23
C GLU A 147 -12.72 -1.63 -2.71
N PRO A 148 -12.40 -2.89 -2.35
CA PRO A 148 -13.14 -3.76 -1.41
C PRO A 148 -12.79 -3.48 0.07
N THR A 149 -11.81 -2.61 0.34
CA THR A 149 -11.16 -2.52 1.65
C THR A 149 -12.07 -1.98 2.74
N LEU A 150 -12.63 -0.78 2.58
CA LEU A 150 -13.45 -0.15 3.62
C LEU A 150 -14.70 -0.97 3.92
N SER A 151 -15.37 -1.51 2.89
CA SER A 151 -16.49 -2.44 3.04
C SER A 151 -16.11 -3.70 3.82
N GLY A 152 -14.97 -4.32 3.48
CA GLY A 152 -14.44 -5.48 4.19
C GLY A 152 -14.08 -5.18 5.65
N LEU A 153 -13.49 -4.02 5.93
CA LEU A 153 -13.21 -3.56 7.29
C LEU A 153 -14.52 -3.41 8.08
N ASN A 154 -15.50 -2.68 7.55
CA ASN A 154 -16.79 -2.50 8.21
C ASN A 154 -17.45 -3.85 8.54
N THR A 155 -17.42 -4.80 7.61
CA THR A 155 -17.94 -6.15 7.82
C THR A 155 -17.19 -6.86 8.94
N PHE A 156 -15.85 -6.84 8.93
CA PHE A 156 -15.04 -7.47 9.97
C PHE A 156 -15.31 -6.90 11.37
N PHE A 157 -15.34 -5.57 11.51
CA PHE A 157 -15.62 -4.93 12.81
C PHE A 157 -17.05 -5.23 13.28
N ALA A 158 -18.04 -5.22 12.38
CA ALA A 158 -19.41 -5.59 12.72
C ALA A 158 -19.53 -7.04 13.20
N ASP A 159 -18.88 -7.99 12.50
CA ASP A 159 -18.90 -9.41 12.85
C ASP A 159 -18.27 -9.65 14.23
N VAL A 160 -17.09 -9.06 14.46
CA VAL A 160 -16.34 -9.23 15.70
C VAL A 160 -17.10 -8.59 16.87
N THR A 161 -17.61 -7.37 16.73
CA THR A 161 -18.37 -6.71 17.80
C THR A 161 -19.68 -7.45 18.09
N SER A 162 -20.38 -7.96 17.07
CA SER A 162 -21.63 -8.72 17.26
C SER A 162 -21.42 -10.07 17.97
N ALA A 163 -20.25 -10.70 17.78
CA ALA A 163 -19.89 -11.95 18.45
C ALA A 163 -19.56 -11.75 19.94
N LEU A 164 -19.27 -10.52 20.36
CA LEU A 164 -18.85 -10.19 21.73
C LEU A 164 -20.02 -9.78 22.64
N ASP A 165 -21.19 -9.49 22.06
CA ASP A 165 -22.43 -9.18 22.78
C ASP A 165 -23.30 -10.44 23.04
N GLN A 166 -22.85 -11.62 22.62
CA GLN A 166 -23.49 -12.93 22.84
C GLN A 166 -22.87 -13.68 24.03
#